data_AF-A0A7C3ATM3-F1
#
_entry.id   AF-A0A7C3ATM3-F1
#
_cell.length_a   1.000
_cell.length_b   1.000
_cell.length_c   1.000
_cell.angle_alpha   90.00
_cell.angle_beta   90.00
_cell.angle_gamma   90.00
#
_symmetry.space_group_name_H-M   'P 1'
#
loop_
_entity.id
_entity.type
_entity.pdbx_description
1 polymer ?
#
loop_
_entity_poly.entity_id
_entity_poly.type
_entity_poly.pdbx_seq_one_letter_code
_entity_poly.pdbx_strand_id
1 'polypeptide(L)' 'MANETTEPKKRKGVSGLVFVGCLMLGFAVGFMTGNMPVGFFGGLGVGFIAMAIVRYKLGEW' A
#
# COMPACT_ATOMS: atom_id res chain seq x y z
N MET A 1 -29.04 14.58 19.42
CA MET A 1 -28.95 14.10 18.02
C MET A 1 -28.21 15.18 17.23
N ALA A 2 -26.89 15.08 17.12
CA ALA A 2 -26.06 15.95 16.29
C ALA A 2 -24.59 15.52 16.44
N ASN A 3 -24.07 14.77 15.48
CA ASN A 3 -22.87 15.22 14.80
C ASN A 3 -22.79 14.44 13.49
N GLU A 4 -23.12 15.11 12.40
CA GLU A 4 -22.71 14.73 11.07
C GLU A 4 -21.21 14.41 11.09
N THR A 5 -20.87 13.13 11.11
CA THR A 5 -19.55 12.66 10.71
C THR A 5 -19.43 12.90 9.20
N THR A 6 -19.33 14.17 8.82
CA THR A 6 -18.79 14.56 7.54
C THR A 6 -17.37 14.03 7.54
N GLU A 7 -17.20 12.86 6.93
CA GLU A 7 -15.92 12.23 6.67
C GLU A 7 -14.96 13.33 6.21
N PRO A 8 -13.82 13.54 6.90
CA PRO A 8 -12.85 14.50 6.42
C PRO A 8 -12.41 13.99 5.05
N LYS A 9 -12.80 14.74 4.00
CA LYS A 9 -12.39 14.61 2.59
C LYS A 9 -10.87 14.74 2.51
N LYS A 10 -10.16 13.73 3.00
CA LYS A 10 -8.72 13.64 3.04
C LYS A 10 -8.35 12.83 1.81
N ARG A 11 -7.83 13.52 0.79
CA ARG A 11 -7.13 12.92 -0.36
C ARG A 11 -5.87 12.18 0.14
N LYS A 12 -6.03 11.11 0.93
CA LYS A 12 -4.95 10.42 1.67
C LYS A 12 -5.11 8.89 1.72
N GLY A 13 -5.98 8.30 0.90
CA GLY A 13 -6.26 6.86 0.93
C GLY A 13 -5.58 6.02 -0.15
N VAL A 14 -5.17 6.61 -1.28
CA VAL A 14 -4.78 5.81 -2.46
C VAL A 14 -3.40 5.17 -2.31
N SER A 15 -2.42 5.88 -1.74
CA SER A 15 -1.08 5.34 -1.53
C SER A 15 -1.05 4.19 -0.52
N GLY A 16 -1.86 4.27 0.55
CA GLY A 16 -2.03 3.20 1.52
C GLY A 16 -2.68 1.95 0.90
N LEU A 17 -3.69 2.13 0.05
CA LEU A 17 -4.36 1.02 -0.63
C LEU A 17 -3.42 0.30 -1.60
N VAL A 18 -2.62 1.06 -2.36
CA VAL A 18 -1.62 0.52 -3.29
C VAL A 18 -0.51 -0.24 -2.54
N PHE A 19 -0.09 0.28 -1.38
CA PHE A 19 0.88 -0.40 -0.53
C PHE A 19 0.36 -1.75 -0.03
N VAL A 20 -0.87 -1.77 0.53
CA VAL A 20 -1.50 -3.01 1.02
C VAL A 20 -1.70 -4.02 -0.12
N GLY A 21 -2.10 -3.56 -1.31
CA GLY A 21 -2.23 -4.43 -2.49
C GLY A 21 -0.91 -5.07 -2.92
N CYS A 22 0.17 -4.29 -3.02
CA CYS A 22 1.49 -4.81 -3.35
C CYS A 22 2.03 -5.75 -2.26
N LEU A 23 1.78 -5.44 -0.98
CA LEU A 23 2.17 -6.29 0.13
C LEU A 23 1.43 -7.63 0.09
N MET A 24 0.13 -7.64 -0.21
CA MET A 24 -0.67 -8.86 -0.35
C MET A 24 -0.18 -9.72 -1.53
N LEU A 25 0.14 -9.10 -2.66
CA LEU A 25 0.72 -9.79 -3.81
C LEU A 25 2.10 -10.38 -3.48
N GLY A 26 2.97 -9.62 -2.80
CA GLY A 26 4.25 -10.13 -2.33
C GLY A 26 4.09 -11.32 -1.38
N PHE A 27 3.13 -11.25 -0.45
CA PHE A 27 2.81 -12.35 0.45
C PHE A 27 2.32 -13.59 -0.31
N ALA A 28 1.43 -13.43 -1.28
CA ALA A 28 0.92 -14.52 -2.10
C ALA A 28 2.06 -15.21 -2.89
N VAL A 29 2.97 -14.42 -3.47
CA VAL A 29 4.15 -14.94 -4.19
C VAL A 29 5.12 -15.65 -3.24
N GLY A 30 5.35 -15.11 -2.05
CA GLY A 30 6.21 -15.74 -1.04
C GLY A 30 5.65 -17.05 -0.49
N PHE A 31 4.33 -17.12 -0.31
CA PHE A 31 3.64 -18.34 0.11
C PHE A 31 3.77 -19.44 -0.95
N MET A 32 3.67 -19.08 -2.23
CA MET A 32 3.84 -20.00 -3.35
C MET A 32 5.28 -20.51 -3.50
N THR A 33 6.26 -19.67 -3.17
CA THR A 33 7.69 -20.03 -3.24
C THR A 33 8.13 -20.85 -2.02
N GLY A 34 7.24 -21.06 -1.02
CA GLY A 34 7.57 -21.73 0.25
C GLY A 34 8.56 -20.93 1.11
N ASN A 35 8.87 -19.70 0.72
CA ASN A 35 9.92 -18.87 1.30
C ASN A 35 9.28 -17.55 1.78
N MET A 36 8.68 -17.62 2.96
CA MET A 36 8.05 -16.49 3.66
C MET A 36 8.90 -15.20 3.66
N PRO A 37 10.24 -15.25 3.87
CA PRO A 37 11.07 -14.05 3.81
C PRO A 37 11.02 -13.36 2.44
N VAL A 38 10.97 -14.14 1.34
CA VAL A 38 10.95 -13.60 -0.02
C VAL A 38 9.66 -12.85 -0.30
N GLY A 39 8.53 -13.36 0.20
CA GLY A 39 7.25 -12.64 0.08
C GLY A 39 7.19 -11.38 0.92
N PHE A 40 7.78 -11.40 2.11
CA PHE A 40 7.82 -10.26 3.01
C PHE A 40 8.73 -9.15 2.48
N PHE A 41 9.97 -9.50 2.11
CA PHE A 41 10.94 -8.57 1.52
C PHE A 41 10.50 -8.11 0.12
N GLY A 42 9.92 -9.00 -0.68
CA GLY A 42 9.36 -8.66 -1.98
C GLY A 42 8.15 -7.73 -1.86
N GLY A 43 7.20 -8.04 -0.98
CA GLY A 43 6.02 -7.21 -0.74
C GLY A 43 6.36 -5.83 -0.17
N LEU A 44 7.31 -5.75 0.77
CA LEU A 44 7.81 -4.47 1.29
C LEU A 44 8.56 -3.68 0.22
N GLY A 45 9.44 -4.33 -0.54
CA GLY A 45 10.21 -3.68 -1.62
C GLY A 45 9.30 -3.11 -2.70
N VAL A 46 8.37 -3.93 -3.21
CA VAL A 46 7.39 -3.51 -4.23
C VAL A 46 6.45 -2.45 -3.65
N GLY A 47 6.04 -2.58 -2.38
CA GLY A 47 5.23 -1.59 -1.68
C GLY A 47 5.90 -0.22 -1.60
N PHE A 48 7.19 -0.15 -1.24
CA PHE A 48 7.95 1.10 -1.21
C PHE A 48 8.12 1.72 -2.60
N ILE A 49 8.41 0.91 -3.61
CA ILE A 49 8.53 1.38 -5.00
C ILE A 49 7.18 1.94 -5.49
N ALA A 50 6.09 1.24 -5.22
CA ALA A 50 4.74 1.68 -5.60
C ALA A 50 4.36 2.97 -4.87
N MET A 51 4.68 3.10 -3.57
CA MET A 51 4.48 4.34 -2.83
C MET A 51 5.31 5.48 -3.40
N ALA A 52 6.57 5.25 -3.76
CA ALA A 52 7.44 6.26 -4.37
C ALA A 52 6.92 6.74 -5.73
N ILE A 53 6.46 5.81 -6.59
CA ILE A 53 5.87 6.14 -7.90
C ILE A 53 4.56 6.92 -7.71
N VAL A 54 3.70 6.47 -6.80
CA VAL A 54 2.43 7.15 -6.49
C VAL A 54 2.71 8.55 -5.92
N ARG A 55 3.69 8.69 -5.02
CA ARG A 55 4.12 9.98 -4.46
C ARG A 55 4.68 10.91 -5.54
N TYR A 56 5.48 10.38 -6.47
CA TYR A 56 6.02 11.11 -7.62
C TYR A 56 4.91 11.57 -8.58
N LYS A 57 3.90 10.72 -8.84
CA LYS A 57 2.76 11.05 -9.71
C LYS A 57 1.73 11.98 -9.05
N LEU A 58 1.49 11.86 -7.74
CA LEU A 58 0.53 12.69 -7.00
C LEU A 58 1.11 14.02 -6.49
N GLY A 59 2.42 14.22 -6.58
CA GLY A 59 3.05 15.51 -6.30
C GLY A 59 2.99 15.95 -4.83
N GLU A 60 2.82 15.01 -3.89
CA GLU A 60 2.92 15.31 -2.47
C GLU A 60 4.40 15.40 -2.06
N TRP A 61 5.02 16.56 -2.30
CA TRP A 61 6.23 16.98 -1.59
C TRP A 61 5.87 17.36 -0.16
#